data_AF-A0A8J5NFY6-F1
#
_entry.id   AF-A0A8J5NFY6-F1
#
_cell.length_a   1.000
_cell.length_b   1.000
_cell.length_c   1.000
_cell.angle_alpha   90.00
_cell.angle_beta   90.00
_cell.angle_gamma   90.00
#
_symmetry.space_group_name_H-M   'P 1'
#
loop_
_entity.id
_entity.type
_entity.pdbx_description
1 polymer ?
#
loop_
_entity_poly.entity_id
_entity_poly.type
_entity_poly.pdbx_seq_one_letter_code
_entity_poly.pdbx_strand_id
1 'polypeptide(L)'
;MSVIDLNSSNAPEVASPGETERKPPVSDGQSSEELETLAPPPLPPNGGIVAWSQVVGAFFLFFSSWGVVNTFGAFQTYYERTLIPSYSSSSISWIGSVQGFLLFLFGGVTGPIFDKGYLHTLVLIGLFAVSFGLMMTSLATEYYQLFLAHGICVGIGCACLFVPSIAIVSTYFTTKRAIATGITASGGSIGSVIFPILFRKLVDRVGFGWTTRIIGFIVAGVLLVSLSVMRTRLPPPKHARSLFDASAFKQASKSIV
;
A
#
# COMPACT_ATOMS: atom_id res chain seq x y z
N MET A 1 86.39 -4.59 8.28
CA MET A 1 86.18 -5.87 9.01
C MET A 1 84.81 -6.37 8.58
N SER A 2 84.63 -7.47 7.84
CA SER A 2 85.31 -8.80 7.89
C SER A 2 85.03 -9.49 9.23
N VAL A 3 84.59 -10.76 9.32
CA VAL A 3 84.52 -11.92 8.37
C VAL A 3 83.14 -12.64 8.61
N ILE A 4 82.60 -13.63 7.86
CA ILE A 4 83.06 -14.58 6.83
C ILE A 4 81.91 -14.85 5.82
N ASP A 5 82.21 -15.23 4.58
CA ASP A 5 81.32 -15.98 3.66
C ASP A 5 82.16 -16.92 2.77
N LEU A 6 82.00 -18.25 2.86
CA LEU A 6 82.71 -19.23 2.00
C LEU A 6 82.06 -20.63 1.99
N ASN A 7 82.05 -21.26 0.80
CA ASN A 7 81.78 -22.68 0.48
C ASN A 7 80.37 -23.26 0.75
N SER A 8 79.81 -24.12 -0.12
CA SER A 8 80.24 -24.50 -1.49
C SER A 8 79.16 -25.23 -2.29
N SER A 9 79.25 -25.12 -3.63
CA SER A 9 78.96 -26.16 -4.63
C SER A 9 77.62 -26.91 -4.60
N ASN A 10 76.72 -26.60 -5.55
CA ASN A 10 76.52 -27.47 -6.74
C ASN A 10 75.47 -26.91 -7.72
N ALA A 11 75.73 -27.13 -9.01
CA ALA A 11 74.78 -27.02 -10.11
C ALA A 11 75.35 -27.81 -11.32
N PRO A 12 74.57 -28.17 -12.35
CA PRO A 12 73.10 -28.20 -12.43
C PRO A 12 72.56 -29.62 -12.65
N GLU A 13 71.24 -29.81 -12.65
CA GLU A 13 70.59 -30.97 -13.28
C GLU A 13 69.52 -30.50 -14.30
N VAL A 14 69.23 -31.35 -15.29
CA VAL A 14 68.77 -30.94 -16.62
C VAL A 14 67.24 -31.06 -16.77
N ALA A 15 66.64 -30.07 -17.43
CA ALA A 15 65.20 -30.06 -17.70
C ALA A 15 64.80 -31.04 -18.82
N SER A 16 63.63 -31.65 -18.67
CA SER A 16 62.82 -32.18 -19.78
C SER A 16 61.33 -32.14 -19.44
N PRO A 17 60.43 -32.08 -20.44
CA PRO A 17 59.21 -31.29 -20.28
C PRO A 17 57.91 -32.07 -20.43
N GLY A 18 56.81 -31.47 -19.95
CA GLY A 18 55.49 -31.67 -20.57
C GLY A 18 54.37 -32.17 -19.66
N GLU A 19 53.91 -31.34 -18.71
CA GLU A 19 52.50 -31.35 -18.35
C GLU A 19 51.85 -30.06 -18.88
N THR A 20 50.81 -30.21 -19.71
CA THR A 20 50.10 -29.09 -20.32
C THR A 20 48.98 -28.66 -19.39
N GLU A 21 49.22 -27.65 -18.54
CA GLU A 21 48.21 -27.16 -17.61
C GLU A 21 46.99 -26.62 -18.38
N ARG A 22 45.93 -27.43 -18.39
CA ARG A 22 44.77 -27.26 -19.27
C ARG A 22 43.84 -26.21 -18.69
N LYS A 23 44.06 -24.94 -19.04
CA LYS A 23 43.10 -23.85 -18.76
C LYS A 23 41.67 -24.31 -19.08
N PRO A 24 40.71 -24.14 -18.14
CA PRO A 24 39.31 -24.40 -18.45
C PRO A 24 38.85 -23.43 -19.56
N PRO A 25 37.89 -23.85 -20.42
CA PRO A 25 37.38 -22.99 -21.47
C PRO A 25 36.67 -21.78 -20.85
N VAL A 26 37.02 -20.58 -21.31
CA VAL A 26 36.24 -19.39 -21.01
C VAL A 26 34.92 -19.52 -21.75
N SER A 27 33.82 -19.65 -21.00
CA SER A 27 32.47 -19.73 -21.55
C SER A 27 31.95 -18.32 -21.87
N ASP A 28 32.51 -17.72 -22.92
CA ASP A 28 32.05 -16.45 -23.51
C ASP A 28 30.62 -16.63 -24.08
N GLY A 29 29.63 -16.58 -23.19
CA GLY A 29 28.25 -16.95 -23.50
C GLY A 29 27.26 -16.92 -22.32
N GLN A 30 27.69 -16.88 -21.06
CA GLN A 30 26.81 -16.52 -19.95
C GLN A 30 26.57 -15.00 -19.97
N SER A 31 25.49 -14.60 -20.65
CA SER A 31 25.10 -13.22 -20.91
C SER A 31 24.80 -12.43 -19.63
N SER A 32 24.93 -11.10 -19.74
CA SER A 32 24.89 -10.12 -18.64
C SER A 32 23.65 -10.17 -17.72
N GLU A 33 22.58 -10.83 -18.14
CA GLU A 33 21.34 -11.02 -17.36
C GLU A 33 21.59 -11.70 -16.00
N GLU A 34 22.48 -12.69 -15.93
CA GLU A 34 22.73 -13.41 -14.67
C GLU A 34 23.44 -12.51 -13.63
N LEU A 35 24.29 -11.58 -14.10
CA LEU A 35 24.96 -10.60 -13.26
C LEU A 35 24.02 -9.46 -12.80
N GLU A 36 23.07 -9.02 -13.63
CA GLU A 36 22.02 -8.09 -13.16
C GLU A 36 21.15 -8.71 -12.04
N THR A 37 20.98 -10.04 -12.04
CA THR A 37 20.15 -10.75 -11.06
C THR A 37 20.68 -10.65 -9.61
N LEU A 38 21.95 -10.30 -9.42
CA LEU A 38 22.58 -10.19 -8.10
C LEU A 38 22.63 -8.75 -7.55
N ALA A 39 22.16 -7.75 -8.30
CA ALA A 39 22.11 -6.38 -7.82
C ALA A 39 21.12 -6.25 -6.63
N PRO A 40 21.55 -5.79 -5.44
CA PRO A 40 20.63 -5.56 -4.33
C PRO A 40 19.60 -4.48 -4.72
N PRO A 41 18.34 -4.58 -4.27
CA PRO A 41 17.29 -3.64 -4.65
C PRO A 41 17.72 -2.20 -4.29
N PRO A 42 17.58 -1.22 -5.20
CA PRO A 42 18.20 0.08 -5.04
C PRO A 42 17.78 0.75 -3.74
N LEU A 43 18.73 1.41 -3.06
CA LEU A 43 18.49 2.02 -1.75
C LEU A 43 17.34 3.04 -1.79
N PRO A 44 16.42 3.06 -0.81
CA PRO A 44 15.30 4.01 -0.78
C PRO A 44 15.77 5.47 -0.84
N PRO A 45 15.21 6.31 -1.75
CA PRO A 45 15.76 7.62 -2.07
C PRO A 45 15.63 8.65 -0.93
N ASN A 46 14.78 8.43 0.08
CA ASN A 46 14.63 9.29 1.26
C ASN A 46 14.36 10.80 0.98
N GLY A 47 13.90 11.11 -0.22
CA GLY A 47 13.68 12.48 -0.70
C GLY A 47 13.63 12.56 -2.23
N GLY A 48 13.72 13.78 -2.75
CA GLY A 48 13.48 14.08 -4.17
C GLY A 48 11.99 14.15 -4.51
N ILE A 49 11.68 14.80 -5.64
CA ILE A 49 10.30 15.09 -6.07
C ILE A 49 9.47 13.81 -6.20
N VAL A 50 10.06 12.74 -6.78
CA VAL A 50 9.36 11.46 -6.96
C VAL A 50 8.92 10.87 -5.62
N ALA A 51 9.80 10.81 -4.61
CA ALA A 51 9.45 10.23 -3.30
C ALA A 51 8.39 11.05 -2.57
N TRP A 52 8.51 12.39 -2.57
CA TRP A 52 7.51 13.27 -1.95
C TRP A 52 6.16 13.24 -2.67
N SER A 53 6.14 13.06 -3.99
CA SER A 53 4.89 12.88 -4.74
C SER A 53 4.13 11.60 -4.31
N GLN A 54 4.83 10.56 -3.86
CA GLN A 54 4.17 9.37 -3.30
C GLN A 54 3.50 9.66 -1.95
N VAL A 55 4.07 10.56 -1.14
CA VAL A 55 3.45 11.03 0.11
C VAL A 55 2.16 11.81 -0.18
N VAL A 56 2.13 12.64 -1.23
CA VAL A 56 0.92 13.35 -1.68
C VAL A 56 -0.14 12.36 -2.19
N GLY A 57 0.25 11.37 -3.00
CA GLY A 57 -0.65 10.31 -3.44
C GLY A 57 -1.25 9.51 -2.27
N ALA A 58 -0.40 9.09 -1.33
CA ALA A 58 -0.79 8.35 -0.13
C ALA A 58 -1.67 9.19 0.83
N PHE A 59 -1.40 10.49 0.97
CA PHE A 59 -2.23 11.44 1.73
C PHE A 59 -3.68 11.45 1.23
N PHE A 60 -3.89 11.49 -0.09
CA PHE A 60 -5.23 11.48 -0.67
C PHE A 60 -5.92 10.10 -0.57
N LEU A 61 -5.17 8.99 -0.55
CA LEU A 61 -5.68 7.67 -0.19
C LEU A 61 -6.16 7.63 1.28
N PHE A 62 -5.40 8.22 2.21
CA PHE A 62 -5.78 8.33 3.63
C PHE A 62 -7.01 9.22 3.82
N PHE A 63 -7.01 10.40 3.19
CA PHE A 63 -8.13 11.34 3.16
C PHE A 63 -9.43 10.67 2.68
N SER A 64 -9.36 9.90 1.59
CA SER A 64 -10.51 9.23 0.98
C SER A 64 -10.99 8.00 1.77
N SER A 65 -10.09 7.26 2.41
CA SER A 65 -10.45 6.08 3.21
C SER A 65 -10.96 6.48 4.60
N TRP A 66 -10.06 7.02 5.44
CA TRP A 66 -10.39 7.38 6.82
C TRP A 66 -11.37 8.54 6.93
N GLY A 67 -11.31 9.51 6.02
CA GLY A 67 -12.27 10.62 5.99
C GLY A 67 -13.70 10.14 5.72
N VAL A 68 -13.91 9.26 4.74
CA VAL A 68 -15.25 8.71 4.43
C VAL A 68 -15.75 7.81 5.56
N VAL A 69 -14.90 6.93 6.11
CA VAL A 69 -15.27 6.05 7.24
C VAL A 69 -15.68 6.86 8.47
N ASN A 70 -14.90 7.87 8.87
CA ASN A 70 -15.24 8.71 10.02
C ASN A 70 -16.44 9.64 9.75
N THR A 71 -16.81 9.86 8.49
CA THR A 71 -18.04 10.60 8.13
C THR A 71 -19.31 9.80 8.38
N PHE A 72 -19.22 8.48 8.58
CA PHE A 72 -20.38 7.64 8.87
C PHE A 72 -21.24 8.18 10.03
N GLY A 73 -20.66 8.77 11.09
CA GLY A 73 -21.44 9.34 12.19
C GLY A 73 -22.37 10.50 11.78
N ALA A 74 -22.01 11.27 10.75
CA ALA A 74 -22.89 12.30 10.18
C ALA A 74 -23.99 11.69 9.30
N PHE A 75 -23.68 10.64 8.55
CA PHE A 75 -24.65 9.85 7.79
C PHE A 75 -25.67 9.15 8.70
N GLN A 76 -25.22 8.45 9.75
CA GLN A 76 -26.09 7.80 10.75
C GLN A 76 -27.07 8.81 11.37
N THR A 77 -26.58 9.98 11.78
CA THR A 77 -27.44 11.04 12.35
C THR A 77 -28.57 11.45 11.38
N TYR A 78 -28.32 11.43 10.07
CA TYR A 78 -29.32 11.73 9.04
C TYR A 78 -30.25 10.54 8.75
N TYR A 79 -29.72 9.32 8.75
CA TYR A 79 -30.48 8.08 8.58
C TYR A 79 -31.52 7.89 9.70
N GLU A 80 -31.10 8.07 10.95
CA GLU A 80 -31.96 7.99 12.14
C GLU A 80 -33.08 9.04 12.16
N ARG A 81 -32.82 10.25 11.65
CA ARG A 81 -33.74 11.39 11.74
C ARG A 81 -34.63 11.59 10.53
N THR A 82 -34.21 11.14 9.35
CA THR A 82 -34.80 11.59 8.08
C THR A 82 -35.03 10.46 7.09
N LEU A 83 -34.01 9.63 6.82
CA LEU A 83 -34.06 8.69 5.70
C LEU A 83 -34.74 7.37 6.04
N ILE A 84 -34.45 6.79 7.21
CA ILE A 84 -34.99 5.50 7.68
C ILE A 84 -35.33 5.52 9.19
N PRO A 85 -36.14 6.49 9.68
CA PRO A 85 -36.41 6.70 11.11
C PRO A 85 -37.19 5.54 11.79
N SER A 86 -37.69 4.57 11.03
CA SER A 86 -38.30 3.34 11.54
C SER A 86 -37.28 2.30 12.03
N TYR A 87 -35.99 2.45 11.69
CA TYR A 87 -34.92 1.55 12.12
C TYR A 87 -34.23 2.07 13.37
N SER A 88 -33.89 1.17 14.30
CA SER A 88 -33.18 1.55 15.52
C SER A 88 -31.75 2.03 15.24
N SER A 89 -31.22 2.92 16.08
CA SER A 89 -29.80 3.33 16.03
C SER A 89 -28.81 2.15 16.04
N SER A 90 -29.16 1.06 16.74
CA SER A 90 -28.38 -0.18 16.76
C SER A 90 -28.41 -0.90 15.40
N SER A 91 -29.55 -0.92 14.72
CA SER A 91 -29.66 -1.41 13.34
C SER A 91 -28.84 -0.56 12.37
N ILE A 92 -28.93 0.77 12.48
CA ILE A 92 -28.27 1.70 11.55
C ILE A 92 -26.74 1.68 11.75
N SER A 93 -26.24 1.60 12.99
CA SER A 93 -24.80 1.60 13.28
C SER A 93 -24.07 0.37 12.74
N TRP A 94 -24.76 -0.75 12.46
CA TRP A 94 -24.18 -1.90 11.76
C TRP A 94 -23.60 -1.55 10.38
N ILE A 95 -24.16 -0.56 9.66
CA ILE A 95 -23.66 -0.15 8.35
C ILE A 95 -22.19 0.33 8.46
N GLY A 96 -21.92 1.28 9.36
CA GLY A 96 -20.57 1.81 9.60
C GLY A 96 -19.66 0.84 10.35
N SER A 97 -20.22 -0.01 11.20
CA SER A 97 -19.47 -1.06 11.91
C SER A 97 -18.93 -2.11 10.92
N VAL A 98 -19.73 -2.50 9.93
CA VAL A 98 -19.32 -3.37 8.83
C VAL A 98 -18.34 -2.66 7.90
N GLN A 99 -18.55 -1.37 7.59
CA GLN A 99 -17.61 -0.55 6.82
C GLN A 99 -16.20 -0.54 7.45
N GLY A 100 -16.11 -0.31 8.76
CA GLY A 100 -14.85 -0.33 9.53
C GLY A 100 -14.26 -1.73 9.72
N PHE A 101 -15.11 -2.76 9.89
CA PHE A 101 -14.66 -4.15 9.95
C PHE A 101 -14.02 -4.60 8.63
N LEU A 102 -14.65 -4.29 7.49
CA LEU A 102 -14.17 -4.65 6.16
C LEU A 102 -12.88 -3.92 5.80
N LEU A 103 -12.73 -2.65 6.19
CA LEU A 103 -11.48 -1.87 6.07
C LEU A 103 -10.27 -2.66 6.61
N PHE A 104 -10.40 -3.26 7.80
CA PHE A 104 -9.32 -4.03 8.42
C PHE A 104 -9.24 -5.48 7.91
N LEU A 105 -10.36 -6.17 7.74
CA LEU A 105 -10.41 -7.56 7.28
C LEU A 105 -9.78 -7.70 5.88
N PHE A 106 -10.22 -6.89 4.92
CA PHE A 106 -9.64 -6.86 3.58
C PHE A 106 -8.29 -6.13 3.56
N GLY A 107 -7.99 -5.28 4.56
CA GLY A 107 -6.64 -4.75 4.80
C GLY A 107 -5.59 -5.87 4.90
N GLY A 108 -5.89 -6.94 5.65
CA GLY A 108 -5.01 -8.12 5.75
C GLY A 108 -4.75 -8.82 4.42
N VAL A 109 -5.69 -8.76 3.46
CA VAL A 109 -5.58 -9.38 2.13
C VAL A 109 -4.89 -8.45 1.12
N THR A 110 -5.10 -7.14 1.24
CA THR A 110 -4.55 -6.14 0.29
C THR A 110 -3.05 -5.91 0.47
N GLY A 111 -2.48 -6.16 1.65
CA GLY A 111 -1.02 -6.15 1.87
C GLY A 111 -0.27 -7.13 0.97
N PRO A 112 -0.52 -8.46 1.05
CA PRO A 112 0.07 -9.46 0.15
C PRO A 112 -0.23 -9.26 -1.34
N ILE A 113 -1.24 -8.45 -1.71
CA ILE A 113 -1.51 -8.06 -3.11
C ILE A 113 -0.63 -6.87 -3.51
N PHE A 114 -0.45 -5.87 -2.64
CA PHE A 114 0.51 -4.77 -2.83
C PHE A 114 1.94 -5.31 -2.96
N ASP A 115 2.35 -6.25 -2.10
CA ASP A 115 3.69 -6.85 -2.12
C ASP A 115 4.00 -7.61 -3.42
N LYS A 116 2.97 -8.04 -4.16
CA LYS A 116 3.07 -8.64 -5.49
C LYS A 116 3.14 -7.61 -6.63
N GLY A 117 3.21 -6.32 -6.31
CA GLY A 117 3.35 -5.21 -7.25
C GLY A 117 2.03 -4.58 -7.74
N TYR A 118 0.87 -5.09 -7.33
CA TYR A 118 -0.46 -4.68 -7.83
C TYR A 118 -0.98 -3.35 -7.24
N LEU A 119 -0.09 -2.36 -7.07
CA LEU A 119 -0.42 -1.03 -6.54
C LEU A 119 -1.55 -0.36 -7.33
N HIS A 120 -1.36 -0.14 -8.64
CA HIS A 120 -2.35 0.55 -9.47
C HIS A 120 -3.69 -0.21 -9.53
N THR A 121 -3.67 -1.55 -9.52
CA THR A 121 -4.88 -2.37 -9.46
C THR A 121 -5.66 -2.15 -8.17
N LEU A 122 -4.98 -2.10 -7.01
CA LEU A 122 -5.62 -1.81 -5.73
C LEU A 122 -6.18 -0.38 -5.69
N VAL A 123 -5.42 0.61 -6.19
CA VAL A 123 -5.89 2.01 -6.27
C VAL A 123 -7.09 2.15 -7.21
N LEU A 124 -7.10 1.46 -8.36
CA LEU A 124 -8.23 1.43 -9.30
C LEU A 124 -9.48 0.79 -8.68
N ILE A 125 -9.34 -0.36 -8.01
CA ILE A 125 -10.45 -1.03 -7.32
C ILE A 125 -10.98 -0.14 -6.20
N GLY A 126 -10.11 0.49 -5.41
CA GLY A 126 -10.50 1.42 -4.34
C GLY A 126 -11.19 2.68 -4.87
N LEU A 127 -10.64 3.31 -5.90
CA LEU A 127 -11.24 4.44 -6.63
C LEU A 127 -12.64 4.08 -7.12
N PHE A 128 -12.79 2.95 -7.82
CA PHE A 128 -14.08 2.50 -8.33
C PHE A 128 -15.06 2.21 -7.19
N ALA A 129 -14.69 1.36 -6.22
CA ALA A 129 -15.60 0.89 -5.19
C ALA A 129 -16.04 1.98 -4.21
N VAL A 130 -15.15 2.90 -3.80
CA VAL A 130 -15.56 4.03 -2.93
C VAL A 130 -16.43 5.01 -3.71
N SER A 131 -16.05 5.36 -4.95
CA SER A 131 -16.84 6.32 -5.76
C SER A 131 -18.21 5.74 -6.12
N PHE A 132 -18.26 4.52 -6.63
CA PHE A 132 -19.49 3.81 -6.96
C PHE A 132 -20.37 3.57 -5.71
N GLY A 133 -19.78 3.13 -4.60
CA GLY A 133 -20.49 2.94 -3.35
C GLY A 133 -21.14 4.22 -2.83
N LEU A 134 -20.46 5.37 -2.91
CA LEU A 134 -21.04 6.68 -2.58
C LEU A 134 -22.12 7.11 -3.59
N MET A 135 -21.92 6.89 -4.89
CA MET A 135 -22.94 7.21 -5.90
C MET A 135 -24.20 6.36 -5.74
N MET A 136 -24.08 5.08 -5.42
CA MET A 136 -25.21 4.20 -5.11
C MET A 136 -25.86 4.57 -3.77
N THR A 137 -25.08 4.95 -2.76
CA THR A 137 -25.59 5.50 -1.48
C THR A 137 -26.42 6.75 -1.73
N SER A 138 -26.09 7.57 -2.74
CA SER A 138 -26.86 8.77 -3.10
C SER A 138 -28.26 8.49 -3.69
N LEU A 139 -28.54 7.24 -4.06
CA LEU A 139 -29.81 6.77 -4.62
C LEU A 139 -30.60 5.92 -3.62
N ALA A 140 -30.00 5.58 -2.48
CA ALA A 140 -30.57 4.63 -1.53
C ALA A 140 -31.67 5.25 -0.67
N THR A 141 -32.81 4.56 -0.61
CA THR A 141 -33.98 4.88 0.24
C THR A 141 -34.23 3.81 1.31
N GLU A 142 -33.65 2.62 1.19
CA GLU A 142 -33.91 1.48 2.07
C GLU A 142 -32.65 1.00 2.82
N TYR A 143 -32.83 0.43 4.01
CA TYR A 143 -31.73 0.00 4.88
C TYR A 143 -30.72 -0.94 4.19
N TYR A 144 -31.18 -1.96 3.45
CA TYR A 144 -30.26 -2.89 2.78
C TYR A 144 -29.46 -2.21 1.66
N GLN A 145 -30.01 -1.20 0.98
CA GLN A 145 -29.31 -0.45 -0.06
C GLN A 145 -28.15 0.34 0.54
N LEU A 146 -28.40 1.00 1.68
CA LEU A 146 -27.37 1.69 2.47
C LEU A 146 -26.32 0.71 3.02
N PHE A 147 -26.74 -0.47 3.48
CA PHE A 147 -25.84 -1.50 4.00
C PHE A 147 -24.92 -2.08 2.91
N LEU A 148 -25.44 -2.40 1.73
CA LEU A 148 -24.66 -2.90 0.61
C LEU A 148 -23.75 -1.82 -0.01
N ALA A 149 -24.26 -0.61 -0.24
CA ALA A 149 -23.51 0.47 -0.90
C ALA A 149 -22.52 1.16 0.06
N HIS A 150 -22.99 1.65 1.21
CA HIS A 150 -22.19 2.45 2.15
C HIS A 150 -21.41 1.58 3.14
N GLY A 151 -21.98 0.45 3.56
CA GLY A 151 -21.30 -0.51 4.42
C GLY A 151 -20.29 -1.34 3.65
N ILE A 152 -20.77 -2.23 2.76
CA ILE A 152 -19.92 -3.22 2.11
C ILE A 152 -19.06 -2.63 0.99
N CYS A 153 -19.65 -1.98 -0.01
CA CYS A 153 -18.91 -1.54 -1.20
C CYS A 153 -17.85 -0.47 -0.87
N VAL A 154 -18.22 0.58 -0.13
CA VAL A 154 -17.26 1.57 0.37
C VAL A 154 -16.26 0.96 1.35
N GLY A 155 -16.67 0.05 2.24
CA GLY A 155 -15.75 -0.60 3.20
C GLY A 155 -14.62 -1.38 2.52
N ILE A 156 -14.95 -2.20 1.52
CA ILE A 156 -13.96 -2.92 0.69
C ILE A 156 -13.11 -1.94 -0.11
N GLY A 157 -13.72 -0.90 -0.70
CA GLY A 157 -12.99 0.14 -1.42
C GLY A 157 -11.95 0.85 -0.54
N CYS A 158 -12.31 1.21 0.68
CA CYS A 158 -11.40 1.82 1.65
C CYS A 158 -10.25 0.88 2.06
N ALA A 159 -10.50 -0.44 2.17
CA ALA A 159 -9.44 -1.44 2.41
C ALA A 159 -8.39 -1.44 1.29
N CYS A 160 -8.82 -1.37 0.03
CA CYS A 160 -7.94 -1.30 -1.14
C CYS A 160 -7.14 0.01 -1.25
N LEU A 161 -7.52 1.07 -0.54
CA LEU A 161 -6.79 2.35 -0.47
C LEU A 161 -5.87 2.42 0.75
N PHE A 162 -6.32 1.95 1.91
CA PHE A 162 -5.63 2.12 3.18
C PHE A 162 -4.23 1.47 3.18
N VAL A 163 -4.12 0.18 2.87
CA VAL A 163 -2.83 -0.53 3.00
C VAL A 163 -1.79 -0.06 1.97
N PRO A 164 -2.11 0.12 0.67
CA PRO A 164 -1.15 0.69 -0.29
C PRO A 164 -0.60 2.06 0.10
N SER A 165 -1.38 2.90 0.80
CA SER A 165 -0.93 4.24 1.22
C SER A 165 0.20 4.19 2.26
N ILE A 166 0.14 3.26 3.23
CA ILE A 166 1.23 3.05 4.20
C ILE A 166 2.39 2.33 3.52
N ALA A 167 2.08 1.30 2.73
CA ALA A 167 3.08 0.43 2.15
C ALA A 167 3.98 1.19 1.14
N ILE A 168 3.41 2.01 0.25
CA ILE A 168 4.20 2.76 -0.74
C ILE A 168 5.21 3.69 -0.08
N VAL A 169 4.82 4.43 0.95
CA VAL A 169 5.67 5.35 1.70
C VAL A 169 6.86 4.62 2.32
N SER A 170 6.64 3.40 2.85
CA SER A 170 7.72 2.57 3.39
C SER A 170 8.76 2.12 2.37
N THR A 171 8.43 2.05 1.07
CA THR A 171 9.40 1.66 0.02
C THR A 171 10.30 2.82 -0.42
N TYR A 172 9.87 4.07 -0.21
CA TYR A 172 10.60 5.28 -0.63
C TYR A 172 11.42 5.93 0.50
N PHE A 173 11.07 5.70 1.77
CA PHE A 173 11.70 6.34 2.92
C PHE A 173 12.11 5.31 4.00
N THR A 174 13.35 5.44 4.49
CA THR A 174 13.83 4.75 5.70
C THR A 174 14.01 5.76 6.83
N THR A 175 15.06 6.58 6.80
CA THR A 175 15.41 7.54 7.87
C THR A 175 14.32 8.61 8.08
N LYS A 176 13.62 9.03 7.02
CA LYS A 176 12.51 10.00 7.11
C LYS A 176 11.12 9.36 7.13
N ARG A 177 11.02 8.03 7.30
CA ARG A 177 9.73 7.29 7.22
C ARG A 177 8.69 7.81 8.20
N ALA A 178 9.08 8.15 9.43
CA ALA A 178 8.15 8.68 10.43
C ALA A 178 7.48 10.00 9.98
N ILE A 179 8.25 10.91 9.38
CA ILE A 179 7.73 12.20 8.87
C ILE A 179 6.81 11.97 7.66
N ALA A 180 7.25 11.13 6.71
CA ALA A 180 6.47 10.82 5.51
C ALA A 180 5.14 10.10 5.85
N THR A 181 5.15 9.15 6.78
CA THR A 181 3.93 8.50 7.30
C THR A 181 3.07 9.46 8.10
N GLY A 182 3.65 10.36 8.91
CA GLY A 182 2.90 11.37 9.67
C GLY A 182 2.15 12.35 8.77
N ILE A 183 2.80 12.85 7.72
CA ILE A 183 2.14 13.67 6.68
C ILE A 183 1.04 12.87 6.00
N THR A 184 1.31 11.64 5.58
CA THR A 184 0.32 10.73 4.95
C THR A 184 -0.92 10.55 5.84
N ALA A 185 -0.72 10.23 7.12
CA ALA A 185 -1.81 10.02 8.08
C ALA A 185 -2.63 11.30 8.34
N SER A 186 -2.01 12.49 8.29
CA SER A 186 -2.72 13.76 8.48
C SER A 186 -3.82 14.00 7.45
N GLY A 187 -3.72 13.42 6.24
CA GLY A 187 -4.79 13.44 5.24
C GLY A 187 -6.07 12.79 5.74
N GLY A 188 -5.97 11.67 6.49
CA GLY A 188 -7.12 11.02 7.12
C GLY A 188 -7.80 11.93 8.15
N SER A 189 -7.03 12.63 8.98
CA SER A 189 -7.55 13.61 9.94
C SER A 189 -8.26 14.78 9.24
N ILE A 190 -7.66 15.32 8.19
CA ILE A 190 -8.22 16.45 7.42
C ILE A 190 -9.53 16.02 6.72
N GLY A 191 -9.56 14.84 6.11
CA GLY A 191 -10.80 14.28 5.52
C GLY A 191 -11.89 14.05 6.57
N SER A 192 -11.51 13.57 7.76
CA SER A 192 -12.42 13.34 8.89
C SER A 192 -13.01 14.62 9.48
N VAL A 193 -12.43 15.80 9.20
CA VAL A 193 -13.00 17.10 9.56
C VAL A 193 -13.81 17.69 8.41
N ILE A 194 -13.28 17.64 7.18
CA ILE A 194 -13.91 18.27 6.01
C ILE A 194 -15.22 17.56 5.63
N PHE A 195 -15.23 16.25 5.49
CA PHE A 195 -16.41 15.53 4.95
C PHE A 195 -17.65 15.58 5.87
N PRO A 196 -17.58 15.47 7.21
CA PRO A 196 -18.75 15.64 8.07
C PRO A 196 -19.31 17.06 8.08
N ILE A 197 -18.43 18.08 8.01
CA ILE A 197 -18.84 19.49 7.91
C ILE A 197 -19.51 19.74 6.56
N LEU A 198 -18.91 19.24 5.47
CA LEU A 198 -19.46 19.33 4.13
C LEU A 198 -20.85 18.67 4.04
N PHE A 199 -20.98 17.44 4.54
CA PHE A 199 -22.27 16.73 4.59
C PHE A 199 -23.33 17.54 5.34
N ARG A 200 -23.04 17.95 6.58
CA ARG A 200 -23.97 18.71 7.43
C ARG A 200 -24.32 20.10 6.90
N LYS A 201 -23.50 20.71 6.03
CA LYS A 201 -23.76 22.04 5.45
C LYS A 201 -24.46 21.99 4.09
N LEU A 202 -24.38 20.87 3.37
CA LEU A 202 -24.99 20.71 2.06
C LEU A 202 -26.32 19.94 2.11
N VAL A 203 -26.49 19.00 3.05
CA VAL A 203 -27.69 18.14 3.11
C VAL A 203 -28.99 18.94 3.20
N ASP A 204 -29.00 20.02 3.99
CA ASP A 204 -30.15 20.93 4.15
C ASP A 204 -30.36 21.89 2.95
N ARG A 205 -29.39 21.96 2.01
CA ARG A 205 -29.39 22.92 0.89
C ARG A 205 -29.63 22.28 -0.48
N VAL A 206 -29.06 21.09 -0.71
CA VAL A 206 -29.16 20.36 -2.00
C VAL A 206 -29.73 18.94 -1.84
N GLY A 207 -30.13 18.57 -0.62
CA GLY A 207 -30.64 17.26 -0.29
C GLY A 207 -29.54 16.20 -0.15
N PHE A 208 -29.94 15.05 0.39
CA PHE A 208 -29.08 13.90 0.65
C PHE A 208 -28.31 13.43 -0.61
N GLY A 209 -29.03 13.11 -1.69
CA GLY A 209 -28.43 12.54 -2.90
C GLY A 209 -27.32 13.41 -3.50
N TRP A 210 -27.59 14.70 -3.74
CA TRP A 210 -26.54 15.59 -4.27
C TRP A 210 -25.38 15.80 -3.30
N THR A 211 -25.64 15.85 -2.00
CA THR A 211 -24.58 15.95 -0.98
C THR A 211 -23.63 14.74 -1.02
N THR A 212 -24.18 13.53 -1.06
CA THR A 212 -23.38 12.29 -1.16
C THR A 212 -22.64 12.19 -2.49
N ARG A 213 -23.25 12.65 -3.60
CA ARG A 213 -22.57 12.74 -4.92
C ARG A 213 -21.39 13.71 -4.89
N ILE A 214 -21.54 14.88 -4.28
CA ILE A 214 -20.46 15.87 -4.14
C ILE A 214 -19.27 15.29 -3.36
N ILE A 215 -19.53 14.57 -2.26
CA ILE A 215 -18.49 13.82 -1.53
C ILE A 215 -17.83 12.77 -2.45
N GLY A 216 -18.62 11.99 -3.18
CA GLY A 216 -18.13 10.98 -4.13
C GLY A 216 -17.28 11.57 -5.26
N PHE A 217 -17.64 12.73 -5.81
CA PHE A 217 -16.86 13.41 -6.85
C PHE A 217 -15.54 13.99 -6.30
N ILE A 218 -15.53 14.53 -5.07
CA ILE A 218 -14.31 14.97 -4.40
C ILE A 218 -13.35 13.78 -4.20
N VAL A 219 -13.86 12.65 -3.69
CA VAL A 219 -13.10 11.42 -3.51
C VAL A 219 -12.55 10.90 -4.85
N ALA A 220 -13.39 10.79 -5.88
CA ALA A 220 -12.96 10.37 -7.20
C ALA A 220 -11.85 11.28 -7.77
N GLY A 221 -12.00 12.60 -7.65
CA GLY A 221 -11.02 13.58 -8.11
C GLY A 221 -9.66 13.43 -7.44
N VAL A 222 -9.60 13.36 -6.10
CA VAL A 222 -8.32 13.22 -5.39
C VAL A 222 -7.66 11.86 -5.60
N LEU A 223 -8.45 10.79 -5.75
CA LEU A 223 -7.93 9.45 -6.05
C LEU A 223 -7.43 9.30 -7.49
N LEU A 224 -8.01 10.02 -8.46
CA LEU A 224 -7.45 10.14 -9.82
C LEU A 224 -6.10 10.87 -9.82
N VAL A 225 -5.94 11.91 -8.98
CA VAL A 225 -4.63 12.56 -8.76
C VAL A 225 -3.63 11.57 -8.17
N SER A 226 -4.00 10.80 -7.14
CA SER A 226 -3.14 9.74 -6.60
C SER A 226 -2.73 8.72 -7.65
N LEU A 227 -3.68 8.18 -8.43
CA LEU A 227 -3.42 7.18 -9.46
C LEU A 227 -2.43 7.70 -10.53
N SER A 228 -2.52 8.99 -10.87
CA SER A 228 -1.64 9.66 -11.84
C SER A 228 -0.21 9.90 -11.31
N VAL A 229 -0.05 9.99 -9.99
CA VAL A 229 1.21 10.34 -9.33
C VAL A 229 1.95 9.13 -8.75
N MET A 230 1.21 8.08 -8.35
CA MET A 230 1.77 6.90 -7.68
C MET A 230 2.56 6.01 -8.65
N ARG A 231 3.73 5.55 -8.21
CA ARG A 231 4.67 4.73 -8.98
C ARG A 231 5.17 3.56 -8.14
N THR A 232 4.97 2.33 -8.64
CA THR A 232 5.49 1.11 -8.01
C THR A 232 7.02 1.14 -8.07
N ARG A 233 7.68 0.94 -6.92
CA ARG A 233 9.14 1.04 -6.80
C ARG A 233 9.87 -0.30 -6.87
N LEU A 234 9.29 -1.32 -6.27
CA LEU A 234 9.90 -2.65 -6.16
C LEU A 234 9.35 -3.55 -7.26
N PRO A 235 10.19 -4.33 -7.97
CA PRO A 235 9.71 -5.37 -8.86
C PRO A 235 9.00 -6.47 -8.04
N PRO A 236 8.01 -7.17 -8.61
CA PRO A 236 7.35 -8.28 -7.92
C PRO A 236 8.37 -9.34 -7.44
N PRO A 237 8.27 -9.83 -6.19
CA PRO A 237 9.17 -10.87 -5.71
C PRO A 237 8.97 -12.16 -6.52
N LYS A 238 10.04 -12.67 -7.14
CA LYS A 238 10.02 -13.91 -7.95
C LYS A 238 9.39 -15.11 -7.22
N HIS A 239 9.49 -15.13 -5.89
CA HIS A 239 8.73 -16.03 -5.02
C HIS A 239 7.59 -15.27 -4.33
N ALA A 240 6.41 -15.26 -4.95
CA ALA A 240 5.22 -14.65 -4.37
C ALA A 240 4.77 -15.44 -3.13
N ARG A 241 4.90 -14.84 -1.93
CA ARG A 241 4.38 -15.45 -0.69
C ARG A 241 2.88 -15.78 -0.83
N SER A 242 2.47 -16.86 -0.17
CA SER A 242 1.05 -17.25 -0.08
C SER A 242 0.23 -16.08 0.47
N LEU A 243 -1.01 -15.91 -0.02
CA LEU A 243 -1.95 -14.95 0.57
C LEU A 243 -2.30 -15.33 2.01
N PHE A 244 -2.18 -16.61 2.36
CA PHE A 244 -2.28 -17.13 3.72
C PHE A 244 -1.05 -18.00 4.01
N ASP A 245 -0.06 -17.43 4.69
CA ASP A 245 1.12 -18.18 5.15
C ASP A 245 0.94 -18.62 6.62
N ALA A 246 0.34 -19.79 6.80
CA ALA A 246 0.16 -20.41 8.12
C ALA A 246 1.49 -20.78 8.80
N SER A 247 2.64 -20.71 8.13
CA SER A 247 3.94 -20.93 8.76
C SER A 247 4.35 -19.75 9.66
N ALA A 248 3.84 -18.54 9.43
CA ALA A 248 4.11 -17.38 10.28
C ALA A 248 3.68 -17.61 11.75
N PHE A 249 2.49 -18.20 11.96
CA PHE A 249 2.02 -18.60 13.29
C PHE A 249 2.90 -19.70 13.92
N LYS A 250 3.46 -20.60 13.12
CA LYS A 250 4.41 -21.64 13.59
C LYS A 250 5.80 -21.07 13.90
N GLN A 251 6.21 -19.96 13.29
CA GLN A 251 7.47 -19.28 13.61
C GLN A 251 7.36 -18.44 14.89
N ALA A 252 6.24 -17.74 15.11
CA ALA A 252 5.98 -17.03 16.37
C ALA A 252 6.08 -17.96 17.60
N SER A 253 5.57 -19.19 17.49
CA SER A 253 5.69 -20.24 18.52
C SER A 253 7.13 -20.69 18.82
N LYS A 254 8.11 -20.38 17.98
CA LYS A 254 9.52 -20.80 18.15
C LYS A 254 10.46 -19.69 18.62
N SER A 255 9.96 -18.48 18.82
CA SER A 255 10.75 -17.32 19.27
C SER A 255 10.52 -16.95 20.75
N ILE A 256 9.95 -17.88 21.53
CA ILE A 256 9.56 -17.71 22.94
C ILE A 256 10.13 -18.88 23.79
N VAL A 257 11.19 -19.53 23.29
CA VAL A 257 11.96 -20.61 23.93
C VAL A 257 13.44 -20.29 23.77
#